data_AF-A0A7V7AGT6-F1
#
_entry.id   AF-A0A7V7AGT6-F1
#
_cell.length_a   1.000
_cell.length_b   1.000
_cell.length_c   1.000
_cell.angle_alpha   90.00
_cell.angle_beta   90.00
_cell.angle_gamma   90.00
#
_symmetry.space_group_name_H-M   'P 1'
#
loop_
_entity.id
_entity.type
_entity.pdbx_description
1 polymer ?
#
loop_
_entity_poly.entity_id
_entity_poly.type
_entity_poly.pdbx_seq_one_letter_code
_entity_poly.pdbx_strand_id
1 'polypeptide(L)'
;MRANTMMRLSPQLSFLTGDQMEILHHKTLEVLEHTGVQVLHEEARELLRGAGAIVKENSIVKIPEFLIKKALSTAPSRIVLANRDGERSLFLEPGKSYYGTGSDCPYTIDAYTQERRMTSAEDVGNLARICDYLDNIDFVMSMGIARHQTPSMGYIYEFEAMARNTTKTVIASCSDGRNCQDLIDLAAAIMGGPEELREKPWLAIYSEATAPLRHVEEAIEKLLTCADNWVPVIHTIGSMAGATAPVTLAGALITGNAEVLTALIIHQLRQPGAPFFYGGTITPIDMKTMVHPYGAPEFHLLSACLTELGRFYQLPVFSTGGCTDAKDFDQQAAAEAAYSLLLESLAGGNLIHDIG
;
A
#
# COMPACT_ATOMS: atom_id res chain seq x y z
N MET A 1 27.97 -9.10 8.46
CA MET A 1 27.70 -9.30 7.02
C MET A 1 28.50 -8.28 6.22
N ARG A 2 29.06 -8.64 5.07
CA ARG A 2 29.71 -7.65 4.17
C ARG A 2 28.63 -6.72 3.63
N ALA A 3 28.84 -5.40 3.71
CA ALA A 3 28.06 -4.45 2.92
C ALA A 3 28.13 -4.89 1.44
N ASN A 4 26.99 -5.00 0.77
CA ASN A 4 26.82 -5.43 -0.63
C ASN A 4 26.80 -6.94 -0.91
N THR A 5 26.30 -7.79 0.00
CA THR A 5 25.97 -9.18 -0.37
C THR A 5 24.49 -9.30 -0.72
N MET A 6 24.15 -9.53 -1.99
CA MET A 6 22.82 -9.99 -2.36
C MET A 6 22.75 -11.51 -2.19
N MET A 7 22.03 -11.97 -1.17
CA MET A 7 21.74 -13.39 -0.99
C MET A 7 20.34 -13.69 -1.54
N ARG A 8 20.26 -14.53 -2.57
CA ARG A 8 18.99 -15.14 -2.98
C ARG A 8 18.75 -16.37 -2.10
N LEU A 9 17.93 -16.21 -1.07
CA LEU A 9 17.60 -17.28 -0.13
C LEU A 9 16.53 -18.24 -0.69
N SER A 10 15.82 -17.82 -1.73
CA SER A 10 14.75 -18.56 -2.42
C SER A 10 14.82 -18.33 -3.95
N PRO A 11 14.18 -19.21 -4.75
CA PRO A 11 13.95 -18.94 -6.17
C PRO A 11 13.23 -17.61 -6.36
N GLN A 12 13.60 -16.86 -7.40
CA GLN A 12 12.92 -15.64 -7.79
C GLN A 12 12.30 -15.81 -9.17
N LEU A 13 11.07 -15.33 -9.32
CA LEU A 13 10.40 -15.19 -10.60
C LEU A 13 10.54 -13.75 -11.07
N SER A 14 10.81 -13.56 -12.35
CA SER A 14 10.90 -12.25 -12.98
C SER A 14 10.21 -12.32 -14.34
N PHE A 15 9.30 -11.39 -14.56
CA PHE A 15 8.48 -11.26 -15.76
C PHE A 15 9.01 -10.19 -16.70
N LEU A 16 9.81 -9.25 -16.19
CA LEU A 16 10.33 -8.12 -16.96
C LEU A 16 11.83 -8.29 -17.20
N THR A 17 12.26 -8.11 -18.45
CA THR A 17 13.68 -7.93 -18.74
C THR A 17 14.17 -6.56 -18.28
N GLY A 18 15.49 -6.38 -18.15
CA GLY A 18 16.09 -5.07 -17.86
C GLY A 18 15.63 -3.99 -18.84
N ASP A 19 15.61 -4.30 -20.14
CA ASP A 19 15.15 -3.38 -21.17
C ASP A 19 13.66 -3.04 -21.02
N GLN A 20 12.81 -4.00 -20.66
CA GLN A 20 11.39 -3.76 -20.41
C GLN A 20 11.17 -2.87 -19.18
N MET A 21 11.94 -3.04 -18.11
CA MET A 21 11.90 -2.16 -16.94
C MET A 21 12.27 -0.72 -17.31
N GLU A 22 13.35 -0.53 -18.07
CA GLU A 22 13.77 0.79 -18.57
C GLU A 22 12.71 1.43 -19.47
N ILE A 23 12.08 0.65 -20.35
CA ILE A 23 10.97 1.13 -21.19
C ILE A 23 9.79 1.58 -20.31
N LEU A 24 9.38 0.77 -19.33
CA LEU A 24 8.29 1.13 -18.42
C LEU A 24 8.62 2.41 -17.63
N HIS A 25 9.85 2.53 -17.13
CA HIS A 25 10.31 3.72 -16.44
C HIS A 25 10.26 4.96 -17.35
N HIS A 26 10.89 4.92 -18.53
CA HIS A 26 10.91 6.05 -19.45
C HIS A 26 9.49 6.45 -19.93
N LYS A 27 8.61 5.48 -20.17
CA LYS A 27 7.21 5.78 -20.50
C LYS A 27 6.44 6.39 -19.33
N THR A 28 6.78 6.01 -18.11
CA THR A 28 6.25 6.68 -16.90
C THR A 28 6.71 8.15 -16.85
N LEU A 29 7.99 8.42 -17.18
CA LEU A 29 8.50 9.79 -17.26
C LEU A 29 7.76 10.62 -18.33
N GLU A 30 7.52 10.05 -19.52
CA GLU A 30 6.76 10.72 -20.58
C GLU A 30 5.35 11.09 -20.11
N VAL A 31 4.66 10.20 -19.38
CA VAL A 31 3.34 10.50 -18.79
C VAL A 31 3.43 11.64 -17.79
N LEU A 32 4.38 11.60 -16.87
CA LEU A 32 4.56 12.63 -15.84
C LEU A 32 4.92 14.00 -16.43
N GLU A 33 5.75 14.05 -17.47
CA GLU A 33 6.22 15.28 -18.09
C GLU A 33 5.20 15.86 -19.10
N HIS A 34 4.55 15.02 -19.90
CA HIS A 34 3.71 15.47 -21.00
C HIS A 34 2.22 15.47 -20.68
N THR A 35 1.73 14.46 -19.96
CA THR A 35 0.32 14.38 -19.54
C THR A 35 0.13 15.10 -18.19
N GLY A 36 0.96 14.78 -17.21
CA GLY A 36 0.87 15.26 -15.84
C GLY A 36 -0.19 14.52 -15.01
N VAL A 37 -0.27 14.90 -13.74
CA VAL A 37 -1.15 14.29 -12.71
C VAL A 37 -1.97 15.39 -12.06
N GLN A 38 -3.27 15.17 -11.85
CA GLN A 38 -4.12 16.13 -11.15
C GLN A 38 -3.90 16.02 -9.65
N VAL A 39 -3.36 17.08 -9.02
CA VAL A 39 -3.12 17.14 -7.57
C VAL A 39 -4.06 18.17 -6.97
N LEU A 40 -5.08 17.73 -6.24
CA LEU A 40 -6.14 18.62 -5.74
C LEU A 40 -5.73 19.41 -4.50
N HIS A 41 -4.81 18.89 -3.69
CA HIS A 41 -4.31 19.57 -2.50
C HIS A 41 -3.38 20.74 -2.84
N GLU A 42 -3.73 21.95 -2.39
CA GLU A 42 -3.02 23.18 -2.75
C GLU A 42 -1.58 23.21 -2.23
N GLU A 43 -1.34 22.86 -0.97
CA GLU A 43 0.02 22.88 -0.41
C GLU A 43 0.97 21.94 -1.16
N ALA A 44 0.46 20.78 -1.63
CA ALA A 44 1.27 19.86 -2.42
C ALA A 44 1.60 20.43 -3.80
N ARG A 45 0.67 21.17 -4.43
CA ARG A 45 0.96 21.92 -5.65
C ARG A 45 2.03 22.98 -5.43
N GLU A 46 2.01 23.68 -4.29
CA GLU A 46 3.04 24.67 -3.95
C GLU A 46 4.41 24.00 -3.72
N LEU A 47 4.46 22.87 -3.02
CA LEU A 47 5.69 22.09 -2.84
C LEU A 47 6.27 21.65 -4.20
N LEU A 48 5.42 21.10 -5.07
CA LEU A 48 5.82 20.67 -6.41
C LEU A 48 6.29 21.86 -7.27
N ARG A 49 5.59 22.99 -7.24
CA ARG A 49 5.97 24.20 -7.97
C ARG A 49 7.30 24.75 -7.47
N GLY A 50 7.48 24.85 -6.16
CA GLY A 50 8.72 25.29 -5.53
C GLY A 50 9.92 24.40 -5.85
N ALA A 51 9.67 23.10 -6.11
CA ALA A 51 10.69 22.15 -6.53
C ALA A 51 11.00 22.18 -8.04
N GLY A 52 10.22 22.90 -8.85
CA GLY A 52 10.41 23.06 -10.29
C GLY A 52 9.45 22.27 -11.18
N ALA A 53 8.38 21.70 -10.62
CA ALA A 53 7.28 21.15 -11.43
C ALA A 53 6.43 22.26 -12.04
N ILE A 54 5.78 21.98 -13.17
CA ILE A 54 4.91 22.94 -13.85
C ILE A 54 3.47 22.67 -13.45
N VAL A 55 2.90 23.57 -12.64
CA VAL A 55 1.48 23.55 -12.28
C VAL A 55 0.68 24.31 -13.34
N LYS A 56 -0.27 23.63 -13.99
CA LYS A 56 -1.18 24.19 -14.98
C LYS A 56 -2.53 24.57 -14.34
N GLU A 57 -3.38 25.22 -15.13
CA GLU A 57 -4.80 25.40 -14.80
C GLU A 57 -5.48 24.03 -14.58
N ASN A 58 -6.54 23.97 -13.76
CA ASN A 58 -7.24 22.74 -13.34
C ASN A 58 -6.41 21.76 -12.50
N SER A 59 -5.40 22.26 -11.79
CA SER A 59 -4.63 21.48 -10.80
C SER A 59 -3.78 20.35 -11.39
N ILE A 60 -3.52 20.37 -12.69
CA ILE A 60 -2.63 19.42 -13.36
C ILE A 60 -1.18 19.83 -13.12
N VAL A 61 -0.37 18.91 -12.61
CA VAL A 61 1.06 19.08 -12.37
C VAL A 61 1.85 18.23 -13.37
N LYS A 62 2.74 18.86 -14.13
CA LYS A 62 3.73 18.18 -14.96
C LYS A 62 5.06 18.08 -14.22
N ILE A 63 5.57 16.87 -14.08
CA ILE A 63 6.69 16.55 -13.20
C ILE A 63 7.90 16.17 -14.06
N PRO A 64 8.99 16.96 -14.02
CA PRO A 64 10.22 16.63 -14.74
C PRO A 64 10.98 15.47 -14.08
N GLU A 65 11.72 14.70 -14.89
CA GLU A 65 12.48 13.51 -14.46
C GLU A 65 13.39 13.74 -13.24
N PHE A 66 14.02 14.91 -13.14
CA PHE A 66 14.96 15.18 -12.05
C PHE A 66 14.29 15.15 -10.66
N LEU A 67 12.98 15.43 -10.56
CA LEU A 67 12.26 15.34 -9.29
C LEU A 67 12.10 13.90 -8.81
N ILE A 68 11.90 12.96 -9.74
CA ILE A 68 11.82 11.54 -9.44
C ILE A 68 13.18 11.04 -8.95
N LYS A 69 14.25 11.39 -9.66
CA LYS A 69 15.63 11.06 -9.24
C LYS A 69 15.96 11.60 -7.85
N LYS A 70 15.51 12.83 -7.54
CA LYS A 70 15.69 13.44 -6.22
C LYS A 70 14.88 12.71 -5.14
N ALA A 71 13.63 12.36 -5.40
CA ALA A 71 12.80 11.65 -4.43
C ALA A 71 13.33 10.23 -4.15
N LEU A 72 13.77 9.51 -5.19
CA LEU A 72 14.38 8.19 -5.07
C LEU A 72 15.71 8.23 -4.30
N SER A 73 16.48 9.31 -4.37
CA SER A 73 17.75 9.42 -3.65
C SER A 73 17.60 9.71 -2.16
N THR A 74 16.45 10.23 -1.73
CA THR A 74 16.15 10.51 -0.31
C THR A 74 15.32 9.43 0.33
N ALA A 75 14.50 8.70 -0.44
CA ALA A 75 13.64 7.65 0.09
C ALA A 75 14.47 6.48 0.66
N PRO A 76 14.12 5.96 1.86
CA PRO A 76 14.86 4.87 2.46
C PRO A 76 14.60 3.56 1.71
N SER A 77 15.67 2.87 1.31
CA SER A 77 15.57 1.56 0.65
C SER A 77 15.30 0.39 1.61
N ARG A 78 15.20 0.69 2.90
CA ARG A 78 14.92 -0.27 3.97
C ARG A 78 14.09 0.40 5.06
N ILE A 79 12.98 -0.22 5.39
CA ILE A 79 12.12 0.17 6.51
C ILE A 79 12.16 -0.96 7.55
N VAL A 80 12.07 -0.62 8.82
CA VAL A 80 11.92 -1.61 9.90
C VAL A 80 10.70 -1.24 10.70
N LEU A 81 9.75 -2.16 10.79
CA LEU A 81 8.58 -2.01 11.64
C LEU A 81 8.76 -2.83 12.92
N ALA A 82 8.25 -2.29 14.01
CA ALA A 82 8.21 -2.93 15.30
C ALA A 82 6.84 -3.57 15.57
N ASN A 83 6.79 -4.45 16.56
CA ASN A 83 5.55 -4.83 17.21
C ASN A 83 5.15 -3.73 18.23
N ARG A 84 3.96 -3.83 18.82
CA ARG A 84 3.41 -2.87 19.79
C ARG A 84 4.26 -2.73 21.06
N ASP A 85 5.08 -3.74 21.38
CA ASP A 85 6.01 -3.72 22.52
C ASP A 85 7.35 -3.05 22.18
N GLY A 86 7.51 -2.57 20.94
CA GLY A 86 8.71 -1.87 20.45
C GLY A 86 9.82 -2.79 19.97
N GLU A 87 9.59 -4.10 19.89
CA GLU A 87 10.55 -5.05 19.34
C GLU A 87 10.52 -5.01 17.81
N ARG A 88 11.68 -4.84 17.18
CA ARG A 88 11.80 -4.83 15.71
C ARG A 88 11.47 -6.22 15.16
N SER A 89 10.35 -6.33 14.44
CA SER A 89 9.81 -7.60 13.95
C SER A 89 9.93 -7.72 12.43
N LEU A 90 9.59 -6.66 11.69
CA LEU A 90 9.55 -6.68 10.24
C LEU A 90 10.73 -5.90 9.68
N PHE A 91 11.63 -6.60 9.00
CA PHE A 91 12.78 -6.01 8.31
C PHE A 91 12.51 -5.99 6.81
N LEU A 92 12.00 -4.86 6.32
CA LEU A 92 11.54 -4.66 4.95
C LEU A 92 12.76 -4.34 4.09
N GLU A 93 13.46 -5.39 3.68
CA GLU A 93 14.67 -5.35 2.87
C GLU A 93 14.58 -6.41 1.75
N PRO A 94 15.37 -6.28 0.67
CA PRO A 94 15.29 -7.19 -0.47
C PRO A 94 15.40 -8.67 -0.06
N GLY A 95 14.44 -9.48 -0.51
CA GLY A 95 14.42 -10.92 -0.27
C GLY A 95 13.76 -11.36 1.04
N LYS A 96 13.11 -10.44 1.78
CA LYS A 96 12.26 -10.77 2.92
C LYS A 96 10.81 -10.41 2.62
N SER A 97 9.93 -11.38 2.83
CA SER A 97 8.48 -11.26 2.65
C SER A 97 7.79 -11.55 3.97
N TYR A 98 6.81 -10.73 4.29
CA TYR A 98 5.96 -10.84 5.47
C TYR A 98 4.52 -10.82 5.01
N TYR A 99 3.66 -11.54 5.71
CA TYR A 99 2.29 -11.81 5.29
C TYR A 99 1.32 -11.18 6.27
N GLY A 100 0.22 -10.66 5.78
CA GLY A 100 -0.76 -10.02 6.64
C GLY A 100 -2.12 -9.95 6.01
N THR A 101 -3.05 -9.48 6.82
CA THR A 101 -4.45 -9.42 6.44
C THR A 101 -4.77 -8.25 5.54
N GLY A 102 -5.95 -8.26 4.92
CA GLY A 102 -6.49 -7.15 4.13
C GLY A 102 -7.26 -6.14 4.97
N SER A 103 -7.71 -5.06 4.33
CA SER A 103 -8.45 -3.98 4.98
C SER A 103 -9.90 -3.87 4.52
N ASP A 104 -10.69 -3.11 5.29
CA ASP A 104 -11.88 -2.40 4.81
C ASP A 104 -12.99 -3.25 4.16
N CYS A 105 -13.20 -4.48 4.62
CA CYS A 105 -14.34 -5.29 4.19
C CYS A 105 -15.65 -4.83 4.87
N PRO A 106 -16.66 -4.32 4.13
CA PRO A 106 -17.89 -3.83 4.76
C PRO A 106 -18.77 -4.96 5.31
N TYR A 107 -18.56 -6.18 4.83
CA TYR A 107 -19.29 -7.36 5.28
C TYR A 107 -18.30 -8.44 5.72
N THR A 108 -18.76 -9.23 6.69
CA THR A 108 -18.09 -10.44 7.15
C THR A 108 -19.08 -11.61 7.09
N ILE A 109 -18.54 -12.83 7.09
CA ILE A 109 -19.32 -14.06 7.22
C ILE A 109 -19.18 -14.53 8.66
N ASP A 110 -20.30 -14.69 9.35
CA ASP A 110 -20.27 -15.22 10.70
C ASP A 110 -19.80 -16.68 10.69
N ALA A 111 -18.74 -16.99 11.44
CA ALA A 111 -18.14 -18.32 11.42
C ALA A 111 -19.09 -19.43 11.89
N TYR A 112 -20.11 -19.11 12.69
CA TYR A 112 -21.05 -20.09 13.24
C TYR A 112 -22.35 -20.17 12.44
N THR A 113 -22.95 -19.01 12.10
CA THR A 113 -24.22 -18.99 11.37
C THR A 113 -24.05 -19.07 9.85
N GLN A 114 -22.84 -18.81 9.35
CA GLN A 114 -22.52 -18.69 7.92
C GLN A 114 -23.31 -17.56 7.23
N GLU A 115 -23.90 -16.65 8.00
CA GLU A 115 -24.64 -15.52 7.45
C GLU A 115 -23.69 -14.37 7.12
N ARG A 116 -23.85 -13.83 5.91
CA ARG A 116 -23.18 -12.60 5.50
C ARG A 116 -23.87 -11.39 6.15
N ARG A 117 -23.14 -10.69 7.01
CA ARG A 117 -23.63 -9.50 7.73
C ARG A 117 -22.62 -8.37 7.68
N MET A 118 -23.04 -7.18 8.09
CA MET A 118 -22.12 -6.04 8.21
C MET A 118 -21.07 -6.30 9.30
N THR A 119 -19.86 -5.82 9.05
CA THR A 119 -18.73 -5.95 9.98
C THR A 119 -18.90 -5.00 11.17
N SER A 120 -18.50 -5.48 12.35
CA SER A 120 -18.49 -4.73 13.61
C SER A 120 -17.08 -4.59 14.17
N ALA A 121 -16.86 -3.66 15.11
CA ALA A 121 -15.57 -3.53 15.79
C ALA A 121 -15.19 -4.80 16.58
N GLU A 122 -16.18 -5.57 17.05
CA GLU A 122 -15.94 -6.85 17.72
C GLU A 122 -15.37 -7.89 16.74
N ASP A 123 -15.85 -7.91 15.49
CA ASP A 123 -15.30 -8.79 14.45
C ASP A 123 -13.82 -8.44 14.19
N VAL A 124 -13.50 -7.15 14.04
CA VAL A 124 -12.11 -6.67 13.88
C VAL A 124 -11.23 -7.12 15.06
N GLY A 125 -11.72 -6.97 16.29
CA GLY A 125 -10.98 -7.40 17.49
C GLY A 125 -10.80 -8.92 17.59
N ASN A 126 -11.82 -9.70 17.21
CA ASN A 126 -11.74 -11.15 17.20
C ASN A 126 -10.77 -11.66 16.13
N LEU A 127 -10.80 -11.05 14.94
CA LEU A 127 -9.90 -11.35 13.85
C LEU A 127 -8.44 -11.00 14.21
N ALA A 128 -8.21 -9.79 14.74
CA ALA A 128 -6.88 -9.41 15.23
C ALA A 128 -6.33 -10.39 16.27
N ARG A 129 -7.20 -10.88 17.17
CA ARG A 129 -6.82 -11.92 18.14
C ARG A 129 -6.44 -13.22 17.44
N ILE A 130 -7.22 -13.69 16.47
CA ILE A 130 -6.89 -14.91 15.71
C ILE A 130 -5.53 -14.73 15.02
N CYS A 131 -5.33 -13.60 14.32
CA CYS A 131 -4.09 -13.29 13.65
C CYS A 131 -2.89 -13.25 14.60
N ASP A 132 -3.06 -12.77 15.84
CA ASP A 132 -2.01 -12.78 16.86
C ASP A 132 -1.46 -14.19 17.14
N TYR A 133 -2.33 -15.21 17.17
CA TYR A 133 -1.97 -16.62 17.37
C TYR A 133 -1.41 -17.32 16.13
N LEU A 134 -1.52 -16.73 14.93
CA LEU A 134 -1.06 -17.35 13.69
C LEU A 134 0.40 -16.99 13.40
N ASP A 135 1.31 -17.95 13.51
CA ASP A 135 2.75 -17.74 13.28
C ASP A 135 3.11 -17.27 11.86
N ASN A 136 2.24 -17.57 10.87
CA ASN A 136 2.45 -17.20 9.46
C ASN A 136 1.79 -15.87 9.06
N ILE A 137 1.23 -15.13 10.04
CA ILE A 137 0.71 -13.78 9.85
C ILE A 137 1.62 -12.85 10.64
N ASP A 138 2.31 -11.96 9.96
CA ASP A 138 3.35 -11.08 10.50
C ASP A 138 2.82 -9.69 10.88
N PHE A 139 1.78 -9.21 10.19
CA PHE A 139 1.11 -7.93 10.44
C PHE A 139 -0.41 -8.03 10.27
N VAL A 140 -1.13 -7.04 10.80
CA VAL A 140 -2.60 -7.02 10.80
C VAL A 140 -3.13 -5.71 10.22
N MET A 141 -4.10 -5.86 9.32
CA MET A 141 -5.06 -4.85 8.87
C MET A 141 -6.47 -5.21 9.38
N SER A 142 -7.42 -4.28 9.28
CA SER A 142 -8.71 -4.39 9.96
C SER A 142 -9.59 -5.55 9.49
N MET A 143 -9.41 -6.03 8.24
CA MET A 143 -10.32 -6.96 7.54
C MET A 143 -11.79 -6.55 7.60
N GLY A 144 -12.05 -5.27 7.81
CA GLY A 144 -13.36 -4.85 8.29
C GLY A 144 -13.52 -3.35 8.37
N ILE A 145 -14.66 -2.85 7.92
CA ILE A 145 -15.09 -1.49 8.24
C ILE A 145 -16.02 -1.58 9.44
N ALA A 146 -15.56 -1.16 10.62
CA ALA A 146 -16.36 -1.12 11.82
C ALA A 146 -17.39 0.00 11.69
N ARG A 147 -18.64 -0.38 11.43
CA ARG A 147 -19.70 0.61 11.30
C ARG A 147 -19.93 1.33 12.63
N HIS A 148 -19.78 2.65 12.59
CA HIS A 148 -20.06 3.51 13.73
C HIS A 148 -21.14 4.54 13.38
N GLN A 149 -21.90 5.01 14.37
CA GLN A 149 -22.93 6.05 14.18
C GLN A 149 -22.36 7.37 13.63
N THR A 150 -21.09 7.61 13.94
CA THR A 150 -20.26 8.69 13.38
C THR A 150 -19.20 8.02 12.50
N PRO A 151 -19.33 8.04 11.16
CA PRO A 151 -18.44 7.31 10.25
C PRO A 151 -16.96 7.64 10.44
N SER A 152 -16.62 8.90 10.72
CA SER A 152 -15.22 9.34 10.95
C SER A 152 -14.57 8.68 12.17
N MET A 153 -15.35 8.14 13.11
CA MET A 153 -14.83 7.41 14.26
C MET A 153 -14.60 5.93 13.96
N GLY A 154 -15.11 5.39 12.84
CA GLY A 154 -14.99 3.98 12.48
C GLY A 154 -13.55 3.48 12.52
N TYR A 155 -12.67 4.17 11.78
CA TYR A 155 -11.23 3.88 11.73
C TYR A 155 -10.53 3.96 13.10
N ILE A 156 -10.99 4.86 13.99
CA ILE A 156 -10.44 4.96 15.36
C ILE A 156 -10.80 3.71 16.16
N TYR A 157 -12.05 3.26 16.10
CA TYR A 157 -12.48 2.04 16.80
C TYR A 157 -11.90 0.77 16.17
N GLU A 158 -11.67 0.75 14.86
CA GLU A 158 -10.94 -0.34 14.19
C GLU A 158 -9.50 -0.43 14.69
N PHE A 159 -8.79 0.71 14.70
CA PHE A 159 -7.44 0.78 15.23
C PHE A 159 -7.38 0.37 16.70
N GLU A 160 -8.31 0.87 17.53
CA GLU A 160 -8.42 0.46 18.93
C GLU A 160 -8.65 -1.06 19.06
N ALA A 161 -9.56 -1.62 18.27
CA ALA A 161 -9.88 -3.04 18.29
C ALA A 161 -8.66 -3.89 17.91
N MET A 162 -7.90 -3.52 16.89
CA MET A 162 -6.65 -4.17 16.53
C MET A 162 -5.61 -4.02 17.66
N ALA A 163 -5.32 -2.79 18.08
CA ALA A 163 -4.31 -2.47 19.08
C ALA A 163 -4.54 -3.17 20.42
N ARG A 164 -5.79 -3.44 20.81
CA ARG A 164 -6.11 -4.18 22.04
C ARG A 164 -5.91 -5.69 21.91
N ASN A 165 -6.00 -6.23 20.70
CA ASN A 165 -6.14 -7.68 20.48
C ASN A 165 -4.95 -8.34 19.76
N THR A 166 -3.97 -7.57 19.28
CA THR A 166 -2.70 -8.09 18.79
C THR A 166 -1.51 -7.28 19.31
N THR A 167 -0.35 -7.93 19.38
CA THR A 167 0.95 -7.25 19.58
C THR A 167 1.65 -6.97 18.25
N LYS A 168 1.21 -7.58 17.14
CA LYS A 168 1.85 -7.46 15.82
C LYS A 168 1.76 -6.03 15.27
N THR A 169 2.58 -5.75 14.27
CA THR A 169 2.55 -4.48 13.53
C THR A 169 1.16 -4.28 12.93
N VAL A 170 0.63 -3.06 13.04
CA VAL A 170 -0.67 -2.68 12.50
C VAL A 170 -0.50 -1.79 11.28
N ILE A 171 -1.25 -2.09 10.23
CA ILE A 171 -1.45 -1.18 9.10
C ILE A 171 -2.89 -0.68 9.17
N ALA A 172 -3.08 0.62 9.34
CA ALA A 172 -4.39 1.21 9.57
C ALA A 172 -4.86 2.08 8.39
N SER A 173 -6.14 1.96 8.06
CA SER A 173 -6.84 2.90 7.19
C SER A 173 -7.31 4.12 7.97
N CYS A 174 -7.45 5.24 7.28
CA CYS A 174 -8.02 6.47 7.84
C CYS A 174 -8.70 7.32 6.76
N SER A 175 -9.63 8.17 7.18
CA SER A 175 -10.45 8.98 6.26
C SER A 175 -9.69 10.14 5.63
N ASP A 176 -8.95 10.90 6.44
CA ASP A 176 -8.37 12.21 6.09
C ASP A 176 -7.13 12.50 6.97
N GLY A 177 -6.49 13.67 6.77
CA GLY A 177 -5.29 14.04 7.52
C GLY A 177 -5.49 14.16 9.02
N ARG A 178 -6.67 14.61 9.47
CA ARG A 178 -6.97 14.74 10.90
C ARG A 178 -7.15 13.38 11.53
N ASN A 179 -7.94 12.50 10.91
CA ASN A 179 -8.12 11.14 11.39
C ASN A 179 -6.78 10.38 11.40
N CYS A 180 -5.93 10.58 10.38
CA CYS A 180 -4.56 10.07 10.37
C CYS A 180 -3.76 10.55 11.58
N GLN A 181 -3.80 11.84 11.92
CA GLN A 181 -3.10 12.38 13.08
C GLN A 181 -3.66 11.78 14.38
N ASP A 182 -4.98 11.63 14.51
CA ASP A 182 -5.60 11.01 15.68
C ASP A 182 -5.09 9.56 15.90
N LEU A 183 -4.94 8.77 14.82
CA LEU A 183 -4.39 7.41 14.89
C LEU A 183 -2.91 7.41 15.28
N ILE A 184 -2.12 8.32 14.74
CA ILE A 184 -0.69 8.47 15.07
C ILE A 184 -0.53 8.87 16.54
N ASP A 185 -1.35 9.80 17.04
CA ASP A 185 -1.32 10.24 18.44
C ASP A 185 -1.69 9.09 19.40
N LEU A 186 -2.69 8.26 19.03
CA LEU A 186 -3.03 7.06 19.79
C LEU A 186 -1.89 6.03 19.78
N ALA A 187 -1.28 5.78 18.62
CA ALA A 187 -0.16 4.85 18.51
C ALA A 187 1.08 5.32 19.29
N ALA A 188 1.34 6.63 19.27
CA ALA A 188 2.39 7.26 20.05
C ALA A 188 2.11 7.15 21.56
N ALA A 189 0.87 7.41 21.99
CA ALA A 189 0.48 7.27 23.39
C ALA A 189 0.67 5.83 23.92
N ILE A 190 0.40 4.81 23.09
CA ILE A 190 0.63 3.40 23.42
C ILE A 190 2.13 3.11 23.60
N MET A 191 2.99 3.65 22.74
CA MET A 191 4.45 3.45 22.80
C MET A 191 5.18 4.28 23.86
N GLY A 192 4.51 5.27 24.45
CA GLY A 192 5.11 6.19 25.42
C GLY A 192 5.57 7.54 24.84
N GLY A 193 5.25 7.84 23.59
CA GLY A 193 5.44 9.16 22.98
C GLY A 193 5.73 9.12 21.47
N PRO A 194 5.69 10.29 20.80
CA PRO A 194 5.94 10.40 19.36
C PRO A 194 7.40 10.06 18.99
N GLU A 195 8.36 10.31 19.87
CA GLU A 195 9.77 9.95 19.63
C GLU A 195 9.96 8.42 19.58
N GLU A 196 9.35 7.67 20.50
CA GLU A 196 9.40 6.20 20.51
C GLU A 196 8.70 5.61 19.28
N LEU A 197 7.54 6.14 18.88
CA LEU A 197 6.86 5.71 17.65
C LEU A 197 7.73 5.96 16.42
N ARG A 198 8.42 7.10 16.35
CA ARG A 198 9.33 7.43 15.25
C ARG A 198 10.54 6.49 15.19
N GLU A 199 11.12 6.11 16.32
CA GLU A 199 12.29 5.21 16.36
C GLU A 199 11.92 3.74 16.09
N LYS A 200 10.72 3.33 16.51
CA LYS A 200 10.22 1.96 16.47
C LYS A 200 8.76 1.96 15.97
N PRO A 201 8.51 2.28 14.70
CA PRO A 201 7.16 2.39 14.19
C PRO A 201 6.49 1.02 14.17
N TRP A 202 5.44 0.86 14.98
CA TRP A 202 4.57 -0.33 14.96
C TRP A 202 3.26 -0.11 14.21
N LEU A 203 3.07 1.12 13.72
CA LEU A 203 1.96 1.56 12.88
C LEU A 203 2.51 1.96 11.51
N ALA A 204 1.82 1.54 10.45
CA ALA A 204 1.89 2.17 9.14
C ALA A 204 0.49 2.61 8.70
N ILE A 205 0.40 3.64 7.86
CA ILE A 205 -0.87 4.17 7.37
C ILE A 205 -1.08 3.78 5.92
N TYR A 206 -2.26 3.22 5.63
CA TYR A 206 -2.72 2.97 4.27
C TYR A 206 -3.37 4.24 3.68
N SER A 207 -2.93 4.61 2.48
CA SER A 207 -3.48 5.69 1.66
C SER A 207 -3.49 5.27 0.20
N GLU A 208 -4.32 5.92 -0.61
CA GLU A 208 -4.50 5.51 -2.01
C GLU A 208 -4.74 6.71 -2.92
N ALA A 209 -4.21 6.67 -4.14
CA ALA A 209 -4.56 7.62 -5.19
C ALA A 209 -5.93 7.31 -5.82
N THR A 210 -6.52 8.27 -6.53
CA THR A 210 -7.74 8.01 -7.32
C THR A 210 -7.35 7.86 -8.78
N ALA A 211 -7.40 6.64 -9.31
CA ALA A 211 -7.10 6.42 -10.72
C ALA A 211 -8.17 7.01 -11.66
N PRO A 212 -7.81 7.49 -12.86
CA PRO A 212 -6.46 7.67 -13.38
C PRO A 212 -5.84 9.04 -13.01
N LEU A 213 -4.54 9.04 -12.71
CA LEU A 213 -3.65 10.20 -12.59
C LEU A 213 -4.22 11.33 -11.73
N ARG A 214 -4.82 11.00 -10.58
CA ARG A 214 -5.42 12.00 -9.68
C ARG A 214 -5.13 11.70 -8.22
N HIS A 215 -4.68 12.71 -7.50
CA HIS A 215 -4.56 12.70 -6.04
C HIS A 215 -5.59 13.67 -5.45
N VAL A 216 -6.52 13.10 -4.69
CA VAL A 216 -7.54 13.84 -3.92
C VAL A 216 -6.94 14.47 -2.67
N GLU A 217 -7.64 15.43 -2.08
CA GLU A 217 -7.15 16.22 -0.94
C GLU A 217 -6.84 15.31 0.25
N GLU A 218 -7.78 14.44 0.62
CA GLU A 218 -7.72 13.55 1.77
C GLU A 218 -6.53 12.58 1.68
N ALA A 219 -6.24 12.07 0.48
CA ALA A 219 -5.12 11.16 0.24
C ALA A 219 -3.76 11.86 0.42
N ILE A 220 -3.65 13.12 -0.02
CA ILE A 220 -2.44 13.92 0.14
C ILE A 220 -2.28 14.41 1.57
N GLU A 221 -3.36 14.77 2.25
CA GLU A 221 -3.31 15.13 3.67
C GLU A 221 -2.72 13.99 4.50
N LYS A 222 -3.19 12.74 4.31
CA LYS A 222 -2.61 11.55 4.95
C LYS A 222 -1.13 11.38 4.65
N LEU A 223 -0.76 11.55 3.39
CA LEU A 223 0.63 11.46 2.92
C LEU A 223 1.54 12.49 3.61
N LEU A 224 1.10 13.75 3.72
CA LEU A 224 1.84 14.82 4.37
C LEU A 224 1.91 14.63 5.89
N THR A 225 0.80 14.22 6.52
CA THR A 225 0.76 13.91 7.95
C THR A 225 1.75 12.80 8.32
N CYS A 226 1.82 11.74 7.52
CA CYS A 226 2.79 10.65 7.72
C CYS A 226 4.24 11.14 7.59
N ALA A 227 4.52 11.97 6.57
CA ALA A 227 5.84 12.56 6.35
C ALA A 227 6.29 13.42 7.56
N ASP A 228 5.38 14.23 8.11
CA ASP A 228 5.67 15.11 9.26
C ASP A 228 5.98 14.33 10.53
N ASN A 229 5.26 13.23 10.76
CA ASN A 229 5.40 12.39 11.94
C ASN A 229 6.43 11.26 11.78
N TRP A 230 7.05 11.10 10.60
CA TRP A 230 7.96 9.99 10.27
C TRP A 230 7.31 8.61 10.42
N VAL A 231 5.98 8.54 10.28
CA VAL A 231 5.23 7.28 10.29
C VAL A 231 5.23 6.70 8.87
N PRO A 232 5.53 5.40 8.69
CA PRO A 232 5.52 4.78 7.37
C PRO A 232 4.16 4.88 6.69
N VAL A 233 4.16 5.38 5.45
CA VAL A 233 2.97 5.44 4.61
C VAL A 233 3.05 4.42 3.48
N ILE A 234 1.95 3.73 3.27
CA ILE A 234 1.71 2.85 2.13
C ILE A 234 0.75 3.61 1.23
N HIS A 235 1.28 4.28 0.20
CA HIS A 235 0.47 5.02 -0.76
C HIS A 235 0.29 4.18 -2.02
N THR A 236 -0.80 3.44 -2.09
CA THR A 236 -1.09 2.52 -3.19
C THR A 236 -1.79 3.20 -4.35
N ILE A 237 -1.80 2.47 -5.46
CA ILE A 237 -2.67 2.70 -6.61
C ILE A 237 -3.79 1.66 -6.59
N GLY A 238 -4.99 2.05 -6.99
CA GLY A 238 -6.09 1.14 -7.29
C GLY A 238 -6.66 1.47 -8.65
N SER A 239 -6.29 0.67 -9.64
CA SER A 239 -6.73 0.91 -11.02
C SER A 239 -7.24 -0.35 -11.69
N MET A 240 -8.14 -0.15 -12.66
CA MET A 240 -8.76 -1.21 -13.44
C MET A 240 -8.40 -1.02 -14.90
N ALA A 241 -7.58 -1.92 -15.44
CA ALA A 241 -7.23 -1.96 -16.85
C ALA A 241 -8.51 -2.19 -17.67
N GLY A 242 -8.87 -1.20 -18.49
CA GLY A 242 -10.10 -1.20 -19.29
C GLY A 242 -11.22 -0.31 -18.72
N ALA A 243 -11.03 0.26 -17.53
CA ALA A 243 -11.97 1.22 -16.94
C ALA A 243 -11.27 2.50 -16.45
N THR A 244 -10.51 2.42 -15.36
CA THR A 244 -9.78 3.57 -14.77
C THR A 244 -8.31 3.62 -15.18
N ALA A 245 -7.87 2.69 -16.04
CA ALA A 245 -6.57 2.68 -16.68
C ALA A 245 -6.69 2.12 -18.11
N PRO A 246 -5.68 2.31 -18.99
CA PRO A 246 -5.67 1.68 -20.31
C PRO A 246 -5.90 0.16 -20.23
N VAL A 247 -6.59 -0.41 -21.22
CA VAL A 247 -6.89 -1.85 -21.26
C VAL A 247 -5.63 -2.72 -21.42
N THR A 248 -4.54 -2.16 -21.92
CA THR A 248 -3.27 -2.87 -22.07
C THR A 248 -2.53 -2.92 -20.73
N LEU A 249 -2.02 -4.10 -20.35
CA LEU A 249 -1.32 -4.30 -19.08
C LEU A 249 -0.14 -3.34 -18.89
N ALA A 250 0.67 -3.14 -19.94
CA ALA A 250 1.78 -2.19 -19.90
C ALA A 250 1.29 -0.74 -19.73
N GLY A 251 0.20 -0.37 -20.39
CA GLY A 251 -0.39 0.97 -20.25
C GLY A 251 -0.91 1.21 -18.84
N ALA A 252 -1.58 0.23 -18.25
CA ALA A 252 -2.04 0.28 -16.87
C ALA A 252 -0.87 0.38 -15.88
N LEU A 253 0.19 -0.42 -16.05
CA LEU A 253 1.42 -0.31 -15.25
C LEU A 253 2.03 1.08 -15.32
N ILE A 254 2.17 1.66 -16.52
CA ILE A 254 2.75 2.99 -16.70
C ILE A 254 1.91 4.06 -16.00
N THR A 255 0.58 4.00 -16.13
CA THR A 255 -0.33 4.95 -15.48
C THR A 255 -0.26 4.83 -13.95
N GLY A 256 -0.35 3.62 -13.41
CA GLY A 256 -0.24 3.39 -11.97
C GLY A 256 1.14 3.79 -11.42
N ASN A 257 2.21 3.46 -12.14
CA ASN A 257 3.56 3.84 -11.74
C ASN A 257 3.74 5.37 -11.67
N ALA A 258 3.07 6.13 -12.55
CA ALA A 258 3.08 7.58 -12.50
C ALA A 258 2.39 8.13 -11.24
N GLU A 259 1.29 7.52 -10.80
CA GLU A 259 0.57 7.91 -9.57
C GLU A 259 1.42 7.68 -8.32
N VAL A 260 1.95 6.48 -8.13
CA VAL A 260 2.77 6.16 -6.94
C VAL A 260 4.07 6.98 -6.89
N LEU A 261 4.73 7.22 -8.03
CA LEU A 261 5.92 8.08 -8.07
C LEU A 261 5.57 9.55 -7.79
N THR A 262 4.39 10.03 -8.17
CA THR A 262 3.93 11.37 -7.80
C THR A 262 3.74 11.51 -6.30
N ALA A 263 3.13 10.52 -5.65
CA ALA A 263 3.01 10.48 -4.19
C ALA A 263 4.39 10.44 -3.52
N LEU A 264 5.30 9.60 -4.00
CA LEU A 264 6.68 9.54 -3.50
C LEU A 264 7.36 10.92 -3.54
N ILE A 265 7.24 11.64 -4.66
CA ILE A 265 7.84 12.97 -4.82
C ILE A 265 7.25 13.95 -3.80
N ILE A 266 5.93 14.01 -3.66
CA ILE A 266 5.27 14.91 -2.69
C ILE A 266 5.76 14.59 -1.27
N HIS A 267 5.78 13.31 -0.90
CA HIS A 267 6.22 12.84 0.41
C HIS A 267 7.68 13.23 0.71
N GLN A 268 8.60 12.97 -0.23
CA GLN A 268 10.02 13.26 -0.07
C GLN A 268 10.35 14.76 -0.19
N LEU A 269 9.51 15.55 -0.86
CA LEU A 269 9.61 17.02 -0.84
C LEU A 269 9.20 17.60 0.50
N ARG A 270 8.19 16.99 1.17
CA ARG A 270 7.77 17.40 2.51
C ARG A 270 8.82 17.05 3.56
N GLN A 271 9.27 15.79 3.56
CA GLN A 271 10.26 15.31 4.51
C GLN A 271 11.21 14.30 3.85
N PRO A 272 12.42 14.74 3.42
CA PRO A 272 13.44 13.84 2.87
C PRO A 272 13.82 12.74 3.87
N GLY A 273 13.74 11.49 3.46
CA GLY A 273 14.09 10.34 4.30
C GLY A 273 12.91 9.73 5.07
N ALA A 274 11.73 10.35 5.05
CA ALA A 274 10.56 9.77 5.66
C ALA A 274 10.19 8.43 4.98
N PRO A 275 9.77 7.41 5.75
CA PRO A 275 9.52 6.06 5.25
C PRO A 275 8.30 6.00 4.32
N PHE A 276 8.48 5.42 3.14
CA PHE A 276 7.45 5.29 2.10
C PHE A 276 7.49 3.88 1.50
N PHE A 277 6.34 3.24 1.38
CA PHE A 277 6.18 1.96 0.69
C PHE A 277 5.66 2.19 -0.72
N TYR A 278 6.33 1.57 -1.69
CA TYR A 278 5.85 1.46 -3.06
C TYR A 278 4.84 0.30 -3.14
N GLY A 279 3.74 0.45 -3.86
CA GLY A 279 2.78 -0.64 -3.95
C GLY A 279 1.58 -0.29 -4.80
N GLY A 280 0.74 -1.28 -5.07
CA GLY A 280 -0.40 -1.07 -5.94
C GLY A 280 -1.19 -2.31 -6.29
N THR A 281 -2.47 -2.08 -6.56
CA THR A 281 -3.38 -3.05 -7.14
C THR A 281 -3.82 -2.57 -8.53
N ILE A 282 -3.50 -3.37 -9.54
CA ILE A 282 -3.96 -3.14 -10.92
C ILE A 282 -4.63 -4.41 -11.40
N THR A 283 -5.95 -4.42 -11.43
CA THR A 283 -6.71 -5.56 -11.96
C THR A 283 -7.15 -5.29 -13.39
N PRO A 284 -7.47 -6.32 -14.18
CA PRO A 284 -8.37 -6.13 -15.32
C PRO A 284 -9.79 -5.80 -14.82
N ILE A 285 -10.64 -5.28 -15.71
CA ILE A 285 -12.09 -5.36 -15.51
C ILE A 285 -12.62 -6.60 -16.25
N ASP A 286 -13.47 -7.40 -15.59
CA ASP A 286 -14.14 -8.49 -16.30
C ASP A 286 -15.18 -7.89 -17.25
N MET A 287 -14.96 -8.00 -18.56
CA MET A 287 -15.80 -7.32 -19.56
C MET A 287 -17.24 -7.84 -19.62
N LYS A 288 -17.54 -9.01 -19.04
CA LYS A 288 -18.88 -9.61 -19.07
C LYS A 288 -19.72 -9.18 -17.87
N THR A 289 -19.11 -9.14 -16.70
CA THR A 289 -19.76 -8.91 -15.40
C THR A 289 -19.46 -7.52 -14.85
N MET A 290 -18.47 -6.83 -15.41
CA MET A 290 -17.96 -5.52 -14.98
C MET A 290 -17.46 -5.53 -13.52
N VAL A 291 -17.09 -6.70 -13.01
CA VAL A 291 -16.48 -6.82 -11.67
C VAL A 291 -14.98 -6.56 -11.73
N HIS A 292 -14.41 -6.34 -10.56
CA HIS A 292 -12.98 -6.22 -10.29
C HIS A 292 -12.46 -7.57 -9.77
N PRO A 293 -11.93 -8.45 -10.64
CA PRO A 293 -11.51 -9.80 -10.26
C PRO A 293 -10.15 -9.81 -9.56
N TYR A 294 -10.12 -10.25 -8.31
CA TYR A 294 -8.91 -10.50 -7.54
C TYR A 294 -8.24 -11.83 -7.91
N GLY A 295 -8.98 -12.78 -8.48
CA GLY A 295 -8.48 -14.08 -8.94
C GLY A 295 -8.04 -14.10 -10.41
N ALA A 296 -7.93 -12.93 -11.05
CA ALA A 296 -7.51 -12.84 -12.44
C ALA A 296 -5.98 -13.05 -12.57
N PRO A 297 -5.51 -13.87 -13.53
CA PRO A 297 -4.07 -14.06 -13.74
C PRO A 297 -3.35 -12.77 -14.12
N GLU A 298 -4.01 -11.84 -14.82
CA GLU A 298 -3.47 -10.53 -15.14
C GLU A 298 -3.17 -9.71 -13.88
N PHE A 299 -3.99 -9.81 -12.83
CA PHE A 299 -3.78 -9.08 -11.58
C PHE A 299 -2.46 -9.48 -10.92
N HIS A 300 -2.17 -10.77 -10.79
CA HIS A 300 -0.93 -11.22 -10.15
C HIS A 300 0.29 -11.09 -11.04
N LEU A 301 0.13 -11.16 -12.36
CA LEU A 301 1.20 -10.76 -13.27
C LEU A 301 1.58 -9.29 -13.07
N LEU A 302 0.57 -8.42 -12.98
CA LEU A 302 0.75 -6.98 -12.75
C LEU A 302 1.32 -6.69 -11.36
N SER A 303 0.87 -7.38 -10.31
CA SER A 303 1.38 -7.24 -8.95
C SER A 303 2.85 -7.66 -8.87
N ALA A 304 3.23 -8.79 -9.48
CA ALA A 304 4.63 -9.19 -9.61
C ALA A 304 5.48 -8.17 -10.40
N CYS A 305 4.95 -7.60 -11.48
CA CYS A 305 5.64 -6.55 -12.25
C CYS A 305 5.82 -5.26 -11.44
N LEU A 306 4.84 -4.87 -10.63
CA LEU A 306 4.97 -3.74 -9.69
C LEU A 306 6.02 -4.04 -8.62
N THR A 307 6.07 -5.27 -8.11
CA THR A 307 7.13 -5.72 -7.19
C THR A 307 8.52 -5.59 -7.81
N GLU A 308 8.68 -5.99 -9.08
CA GLU A 308 9.93 -5.81 -9.82
C GLU A 308 10.28 -4.32 -10.03
N LEU A 309 9.29 -3.46 -10.32
CA LEU A 309 9.49 -2.00 -10.41
C LEU A 309 9.88 -1.37 -9.07
N GLY A 310 9.24 -1.75 -7.98
CA GLY A 310 9.61 -1.30 -6.64
C GLY A 310 11.06 -1.65 -6.31
N ARG A 311 11.50 -2.85 -6.67
CA ARG A 311 12.91 -3.26 -6.58
C ARG A 311 13.84 -2.47 -7.49
N PHE A 312 13.42 -2.18 -8.73
CA PHE A 312 14.16 -1.31 -9.65
C PHE A 312 14.38 0.10 -9.05
N TYR A 313 13.37 0.62 -8.36
CA TYR A 313 13.43 1.88 -7.61
C TYR A 313 14.10 1.77 -6.23
N GLN A 314 14.48 0.56 -5.80
CA GLN A 314 15.02 0.28 -4.47
C GLN A 314 14.10 0.73 -3.33
N LEU A 315 12.79 0.56 -3.49
CA LEU A 315 11.79 0.87 -2.48
C LEU A 315 11.20 -0.42 -1.88
N PRO A 316 10.90 -0.44 -0.57
CA PRO A 316 10.11 -1.52 0.03
C PRO A 316 8.73 -1.62 -0.61
N VAL A 317 8.28 -2.85 -0.87
CA VAL A 317 7.06 -3.11 -1.63
C VAL A 317 5.90 -3.62 -0.76
N PHE A 318 4.74 -2.97 -0.91
CA PHE A 318 3.44 -3.46 -0.48
C PHE A 318 2.72 -4.10 -1.68
N SER A 319 2.56 -5.42 -1.61
CA SER A 319 2.08 -6.30 -2.69
C SER A 319 0.88 -7.10 -2.22
N THR A 320 0.12 -7.68 -3.16
CA THR A 320 -1.20 -8.25 -2.84
C THR A 320 -1.25 -9.73 -3.19
N GLY A 321 -1.63 -10.59 -2.23
CA GLY A 321 -1.69 -12.04 -2.44
C GLY A 321 -2.59 -12.74 -1.43
N GLY A 322 -2.99 -13.97 -1.73
CA GLY A 322 -3.96 -14.71 -0.91
C GLY A 322 -5.41 -14.37 -1.23
N CYS A 323 -5.65 -13.67 -2.33
CA CYS A 323 -6.96 -13.17 -2.70
C CYS A 323 -7.76 -14.19 -3.51
N THR A 324 -9.09 -14.04 -3.49
CA THR A 324 -9.99 -14.84 -4.31
C THR A 324 -11.27 -14.07 -4.66
N ASP A 325 -11.84 -14.38 -5.83
CA ASP A 325 -13.18 -13.95 -6.24
C ASP A 325 -14.29 -14.89 -5.77
N ALA A 326 -13.94 -16.07 -5.23
CA ALA A 326 -14.88 -17.03 -4.71
C ALA A 326 -15.77 -16.41 -3.62
N LYS A 327 -16.99 -16.92 -3.48
CA LYS A 327 -17.97 -16.47 -2.49
C LYS A 327 -18.18 -17.48 -1.36
N ASP A 328 -17.42 -18.57 -1.40
CA ASP A 328 -17.42 -19.67 -0.45
C ASP A 328 -16.01 -20.26 -0.39
N PHE A 329 -15.73 -21.08 0.63
CA PHE A 329 -14.45 -21.77 0.81
C PHE A 329 -14.38 -23.03 -0.05
N ASP A 330 -14.32 -22.83 -1.36
CA ASP A 330 -14.34 -23.90 -2.36
C ASP A 330 -12.98 -24.09 -3.07
N GLN A 331 -12.98 -24.88 -4.14
CA GLN A 331 -11.77 -25.14 -4.92
C GLN A 331 -11.27 -23.89 -5.66
N GLN A 332 -12.15 -22.95 -6.01
CA GLN A 332 -11.75 -21.68 -6.60
C GLN A 332 -10.99 -20.84 -5.57
N ALA A 333 -11.53 -20.72 -4.35
CA ALA A 333 -10.87 -20.03 -3.25
C ALA A 333 -9.46 -20.59 -2.99
N ALA A 334 -9.36 -21.91 -2.89
CA ALA A 334 -8.08 -22.57 -2.64
C ALA A 334 -7.08 -22.37 -3.79
N ALA A 335 -7.52 -22.49 -5.04
CA ALA A 335 -6.65 -22.33 -6.20
C ALA A 335 -6.15 -20.89 -6.33
N GLU A 336 -7.04 -19.90 -6.23
CA GLU A 336 -6.74 -18.49 -6.39
C GLU A 336 -5.81 -17.95 -5.30
N ALA A 337 -6.10 -18.27 -4.03
CA ALA A 337 -5.24 -17.90 -2.92
C ALA A 337 -3.85 -18.57 -3.02
N ALA A 338 -3.80 -19.85 -3.40
CA ALA A 338 -2.53 -20.57 -3.48
C ALA A 338 -1.61 -20.04 -4.59
N TYR A 339 -2.15 -19.80 -5.81
CA TYR A 339 -1.30 -19.32 -6.90
C TYR A 339 -0.88 -17.87 -6.68
N SER A 340 -1.75 -17.02 -6.13
CA SER A 340 -1.43 -15.62 -5.86
C SER A 340 -0.32 -15.47 -4.82
N LEU A 341 -0.41 -16.20 -3.70
CA LEU A 341 0.65 -16.23 -2.69
C LEU A 341 1.97 -16.74 -3.26
N LEU A 342 1.93 -17.80 -4.07
CA LEU A 342 3.12 -18.35 -4.69
C LEU A 342 3.80 -17.33 -5.61
N LEU A 343 3.04 -16.65 -6.47
CA LEU A 343 3.58 -15.66 -7.40
C LEU A 343 4.23 -14.48 -6.67
N GLU A 344 3.54 -13.87 -5.71
CA GLU A 344 4.08 -12.71 -4.98
C GLU A 344 5.30 -13.07 -4.12
N SER A 345 5.29 -14.25 -3.50
CA SER A 345 6.45 -14.77 -2.75
C SER A 345 7.67 -14.93 -3.64
N LEU A 346 7.48 -15.40 -4.89
CA LEU A 346 8.56 -15.57 -5.86
C LEU A 346 8.99 -14.25 -6.52
N ALA A 347 8.09 -13.28 -6.68
CA ALA A 347 8.43 -11.93 -7.15
C ALA A 347 9.28 -11.17 -6.11
N GLY A 348 9.03 -11.46 -4.83
CA GLY A 348 9.78 -10.94 -3.69
C GLY A 348 9.18 -9.68 -3.07
N GLY A 349 7.84 -9.62 -2.99
CA GLY A 349 7.13 -8.55 -2.28
C GLY A 349 7.49 -8.52 -0.79
N ASN A 350 7.49 -7.35 -0.15
CA ASN A 350 7.92 -7.24 1.25
C ASN A 350 6.76 -7.39 2.23
N LEU A 351 5.67 -6.67 2.02
CA LEU A 351 4.42 -6.79 2.78
C LEU A 351 3.36 -7.35 1.82
N ILE A 352 3.04 -8.63 1.95
CA ILE A 352 2.02 -9.33 1.16
C ILE A 352 0.71 -9.31 1.97
N HIS A 353 -0.24 -8.49 1.55
CA HIS A 353 -1.52 -8.28 2.24
C HIS A 353 -2.68 -9.00 1.52
N ASP A 354 -3.89 -8.90 2.11
CA ASP A 354 -5.17 -9.50 1.67
C ASP A 354 -5.33 -11.00 1.94
N ILE A 355 -4.66 -11.52 2.97
CA ILE A 355 -4.96 -12.85 3.50
C ILE A 355 -6.13 -12.76 4.48
N GLY A 356 -7.25 -13.41 4.18
CA GLY A 356 -8.39 -13.51 5.10
C GLY A 356 -9.73 -13.54 4.41
#